data_AF-A0AAN7QF28-F1
#
_entry.id   AF-A0AAN7QF28-F1
#
_cell.length_a   1.000
_cell.length_b   1.000
_cell.length_c   1.000
_cell.angle_alpha   90.00
_cell.angle_beta   90.00
_cell.angle_gamma   90.00
#
_symmetry.space_group_name_H-M   'P 1'
#
loop_
_entity.id
_entity.type
_entity.pdbx_description
1 polymer ?
#
loop_
_entity_poly.entity_id
_entity_poly.type
_entity_poly.pdbx_seq_one_letter_code
_entity_poly.pdbx_strand_id
1 'polypeptide(L)'
;MAPILSLALPSDTGRVLSIQSHTVQGYVGNKSAVFPLQLLGYDVDPINSVQFSNHTGYPSFKGQVLNGQQLWDLIEGLEANDLLYYTHLLTGYIGSVSFLDTILEAVRKLRSVNPNLIYG
;
A
#
# COMPACT_ATOMS: atom_id res chain seq x y z
N MET A 1 -4.24 15.48 19.50
CA MET A 1 -5.51 15.14 18.82
C MET A 1 -5.41 15.69 17.40
N ALA A 2 -5.02 14.86 16.43
CA ALA A 2 -4.98 15.29 15.03
C ALA A 2 -6.41 15.53 14.54
N PRO A 3 -6.68 16.57 13.75
CA PRO A 3 -8.04 16.92 13.38
C PRO A 3 -8.65 15.83 12.48
N ILE A 4 -9.87 15.45 12.82
CA ILE A 4 -10.79 14.51 12.14
C ILE A 4 -11.02 14.85 10.65
N LEU A 5 -10.54 16.00 10.16
CA LEU A 5 -10.80 16.47 8.78
C LEU A 5 -10.26 15.56 7.67
N SER A 6 -9.17 14.81 7.89
CA SER A 6 -8.65 13.86 6.87
C SER A 6 -9.49 12.57 6.76
N LEU A 7 -10.32 12.27 7.75
CA LEU A 7 -11.24 11.13 7.76
C LEU A 7 -12.62 11.49 7.18
N ALA A 8 -12.92 12.79 7.03
CA ALA A 8 -14.30 13.25 6.96
C ALA A 8 -14.84 13.51 5.54
N LEU A 9 -14.02 13.52 4.51
CA LEU A 9 -14.50 13.53 3.13
C LEU A 9 -13.73 12.45 2.37
N PRO A 10 -14.31 11.26 2.16
CA PRO A 10 -13.81 10.34 1.17
C PRO A 10 -13.68 11.12 -0.13
N SER A 11 -12.63 10.88 -0.90
CA SER A 11 -12.80 11.19 -2.32
C SER A 11 -14.07 10.49 -2.82
N ASP A 12 -14.84 11.13 -3.69
CA ASP A 12 -16.05 10.50 -4.25
C ASP A 12 -15.73 9.15 -4.91
N THR A 13 -14.46 8.91 -5.25
CA THR A 13 -13.95 7.67 -5.85
C THR A 13 -13.48 6.62 -4.83
N GLY A 14 -13.15 7.02 -3.60
CA GLY A 14 -12.67 6.17 -2.51
C GLY A 14 -11.18 6.34 -2.14
N ARG A 15 -10.70 5.41 -1.31
CA ARG A 15 -9.32 5.32 -0.80
C ARG A 15 -8.70 3.96 -1.13
N VAL A 16 -7.47 3.99 -1.66
CA VAL A 16 -6.69 2.83 -2.12
C VAL A 16 -5.51 2.60 -1.17
N LEU A 17 -5.42 1.41 -0.59
CA LEU A 17 -4.17 0.92 0.00
C LEU A 17 -3.34 0.26 -1.11
N SER A 18 -2.20 0.83 -1.46
CA SER A 18 -1.37 0.33 -2.58
C SER A 18 -0.09 -0.33 -2.07
N ILE A 19 -0.05 -1.66 -2.07
CA ILE A 19 1.08 -2.46 -1.58
C ILE A 19 1.90 -2.99 -2.76
N GLN A 20 2.96 -2.26 -3.12
CA GLN A 20 3.77 -2.56 -4.31
C GLN A 20 5.24 -2.18 -4.11
N SER A 21 6.10 -2.48 -5.09
CA SER A 21 7.49 -1.99 -5.10
C SER A 21 7.59 -0.48 -5.29
N HIS A 22 8.69 0.13 -4.85
CA HIS A 22 9.04 1.52 -5.15
C HIS A 22 10.50 1.65 -5.62
N THR A 23 10.76 2.52 -6.59
CA THR A 23 12.12 2.88 -7.04
C THR A 23 12.35 4.39 -7.02
N VAL A 24 13.56 4.83 -6.66
CA VAL A 24 13.94 6.25 -6.69
C VAL A 24 14.05 6.74 -8.13
N GLN A 25 14.78 6.05 -9.00
CA GLN A 25 14.88 6.32 -10.44
C GLN A 25 13.98 5.34 -11.22
N GLY A 26 13.37 5.83 -12.30
CA GLY A 26 12.41 5.08 -13.11
C GLY A 26 10.98 5.16 -12.58
N TYR A 27 10.05 4.50 -13.29
CA TYR A 27 8.63 4.45 -12.98
C TYR A 27 8.16 3.00 -12.99
N VAL A 28 8.09 2.39 -11.80
CA VAL A 28 7.49 1.08 -11.56
C VAL A 28 6.72 1.09 -10.23
N GLY A 29 5.83 0.10 -10.05
CA GLY A 29 5.06 -0.10 -8.82
C GLY A 29 4.36 1.16 -8.32
N ASN A 30 4.49 1.48 -7.02
CA ASN A 30 3.86 2.64 -6.40
C ASN A 30 4.22 3.97 -7.07
N LYS A 31 5.44 4.09 -7.62
CA LYS A 31 5.82 5.32 -8.34
C LYS A 31 5.07 5.50 -9.67
N SER A 32 4.57 4.41 -10.25
CA SER A 32 3.70 4.45 -11.44
C SER A 32 2.21 4.44 -11.11
N ALA A 33 1.82 3.95 -9.93
CA ALA A 33 0.41 3.80 -9.55
C ALA A 33 -0.14 5.01 -8.80
N VAL A 34 0.61 5.57 -7.85
CA VAL A 34 0.11 6.57 -6.89
C VAL A 34 -0.34 7.85 -7.58
N PHE A 35 0.52 8.47 -8.40
CA PHE A 35 0.20 9.75 -9.03
C PHE A 35 -0.99 9.66 -10.02
N PRO A 36 -1.07 8.66 -10.92
CA PRO A 36 -2.26 8.51 -11.77
C PRO A 36 -3.56 8.27 -10.99
N LEU A 37 -3.54 7.45 -9.94
CA LEU A 37 -4.72 7.23 -9.11
C LEU A 37 -5.17 8.51 -8.39
N GLN A 38 -4.22 9.30 -7.87
CA GLN A 38 -4.51 10.60 -7.27
C GLN A 38 -5.10 11.58 -8.29
N LEU A 39 -4.61 11.58 -9.54
CA LEU A 39 -5.17 12.40 -10.62
C LEU A 39 -6.62 11.99 -10.95
N LEU A 40 -6.94 10.71 -10.82
CA LEU A 40 -8.29 10.17 -11.00
C LEU A 40 -9.21 10.42 -9.79
N GLY A 41 -8.71 11.10 -8.76
CA GLY A 41 -9.49 11.50 -7.60
C GLY A 41 -9.33 10.59 -6.40
N TYR A 42 -8.62 9.45 -6.47
CA TYR A 42 -8.47 8.56 -5.32
C TYR A 42 -7.55 9.15 -4.26
N ASP A 43 -7.89 8.93 -2.99
CA ASP A 43 -6.89 8.95 -1.92
C ASP A 43 -6.04 7.68 -2.03
N VAL A 44 -4.71 7.80 -1.94
CA VAL A 44 -3.82 6.65 -2.10
C VAL A 44 -2.78 6.64 -0.99
N ASP A 45 -2.78 5.56 -0.20
CA ASP A 45 -1.80 5.29 0.83
C ASP A 45 -0.86 4.16 0.36
N PRO A 46 0.40 4.46 0.02
CA PRO A 46 1.34 3.44 -0.46
C PRO A 46 2.08 2.75 0.70
N ILE A 47 2.10 1.42 0.68
CA ILE A 47 3.08 0.60 1.42
C ILE A 47 4.08 0.04 0.41
N ASN A 48 5.36 0.32 0.62
CA ASN A 48 6.42 -0.10 -0.29
C ASN A 48 6.98 -1.47 0.12
N SER A 49 6.69 -2.52 -0.66
CA SER A 49 7.24 -3.87 -0.43
C SER A 49 8.76 -3.90 -0.57
N VAL A 50 9.30 -3.03 -1.43
CA VAL A 50 10.73 -2.74 -1.56
C VAL A 50 10.92 -1.25 -1.80
N GLN A 51 12.05 -0.72 -1.37
CA GLN A 51 12.51 0.62 -1.72
C GLN A 51 13.90 0.52 -2.32
N PHE A 52 13.98 0.60 -3.65
CA PHE A 52 15.24 0.45 -4.38
C PHE A 52 15.69 1.74 -5.08
N SER A 53 16.98 1.85 -5.38
CA SER A 53 17.53 2.94 -6.19
C SER A 53 16.94 2.99 -7.60
N ASN A 54 16.72 1.82 -8.21
CA ASN A 54 16.24 1.61 -9.58
C ASN A 54 15.67 0.19 -9.71
N HIS A 55 15.01 -0.12 -10.82
CA HIS A 55 14.47 -1.46 -11.04
C HIS A 55 15.58 -2.50 -11.28
N THR A 56 15.26 -3.77 -11.05
CA THR A 56 16.19 -4.92 -11.08
C THR A 56 16.67 -5.32 -12.49
N GLY A 57 16.22 -4.61 -13.52
CA GLY A 57 16.70 -4.79 -14.90
C GLY A 57 18.04 -4.11 -15.18
N TYR A 58 18.52 -3.28 -14.26
CA TYR A 58 19.85 -2.67 -14.33
C TYR A 58 20.93 -3.60 -13.73
N PRO A 59 22.21 -3.43 -14.10
CA PRO A 59 23.31 -4.26 -13.58
C PRO A 59 23.50 -4.22 -12.06
N SER A 60 23.11 -3.12 -11.41
CA SER A 60 23.22 -2.95 -9.96
C SER A 60 22.03 -2.16 -9.43
N PHE A 61 21.63 -2.48 -8.21
CA PHE A 61 20.63 -1.76 -7.44
C PHE A 61 20.92 -1.94 -5.95
N LYS A 62 20.44 -1.00 -5.12
CA LYS A 62 20.55 -1.05 -3.65
C LYS A 62 19.22 -0.65 -3.02
N GLY A 63 18.98 -1.12 -1.81
CA GLY A 63 17.86 -0.66 -0.99
C GLY A 63 17.31 -1.75 -0.08
N GLN A 64 16.10 -1.52 0.44
CA GLN A 64 15.48 -2.33 1.47
C GLN A 64 14.34 -3.20 0.91
N VAL A 65 14.15 -4.36 1.53
CA VAL A 65 13.00 -5.25 1.32
C VAL A 65 12.20 -5.29 2.62
N LEU A 66 10.91 -5.00 2.53
CA LEU A 66 9.99 -5.09 3.65
C LEU A 66 9.62 -6.57 3.86
N ASN A 67 9.74 -7.07 5.08
CA ASN A 67 9.33 -8.44 5.42
C ASN A 67 7.87 -8.48 5.93
N GLY A 68 7.33 -9.68 6.14
CA GLY A 68 5.95 -9.87 6.61
C GLY A 68 5.67 -9.18 7.96
N GLN A 69 6.54 -9.33 8.96
CA GLN A 69 6.35 -8.66 10.26
C GLN A 69 6.29 -7.14 10.11
N GLN A 70 7.20 -6.56 9.33
CA GLN A 70 7.23 -5.11 9.10
C GLN A 70 5.99 -4.62 8.34
N LEU A 71 5.43 -5.42 7.43
CA LEU A 71 4.13 -5.13 6.82
C LEU A 71 3.02 -5.13 7.89
N TRP A 72 3.00 -6.16 8.75
CA TRP A 72 2.00 -6.30 9.78
C TRP A 72 2.05 -5.14 10.81
N ASP A 73 3.26 -4.72 11.22
CA ASP A 73 3.45 -3.58 12.12
C ASP A 73 2.82 -2.29 11.56
N LEU A 74 2.86 -2.08 10.23
CA LEU A 74 2.21 -0.94 9.59
C LEU A 74 0.68 -1.07 9.60
N ILE A 75 0.15 -2.28 9.37
CA ILE A 75 -1.29 -2.56 9.42
C ILE A 75 -1.82 -2.35 10.84
N GLU A 76 -1.11 -2.85 11.86
CA GLU A 76 -1.45 -2.62 13.28
C GLU A 76 -1.37 -1.14 13.65
N GLY A 77 -0.36 -0.42 13.12
CA GLY A 77 -0.25 1.03 13.30
C GLY A 77 -1.45 1.78 12.72
N LEU A 78 -1.94 1.41 11.53
CA LEU A 78 -3.15 1.97 10.94
C LEU A 78 -4.39 1.61 11.78
N GLU A 79 -4.48 0.37 12.24
CA GLU A 79 -5.59 -0.10 13.09
C GLU A 79 -5.67 0.68 14.40
N ALA A 80 -4.54 0.83 15.09
CA ALA A 80 -4.47 1.52 16.39
C ALA A 80 -4.86 3.00 16.31
N ASN A 81 -4.95 3.56 15.11
CA ASN A 81 -5.37 4.94 14.84
C ASN A 81 -6.74 5.03 14.15
N ASP A 82 -7.49 3.93 14.06
CA ASP A 82 -8.80 3.85 13.38
C ASP A 82 -8.74 4.22 11.87
N LEU A 83 -7.61 3.92 11.20
CA LEU A 83 -7.34 4.29 9.80
C LEU A 83 -7.48 3.13 8.81
N LEU A 84 -8.03 1.99 9.23
CA LEU A 84 -8.03 0.75 8.45
C LEU A 84 -9.16 0.67 7.40
N TYR A 85 -10.00 1.70 7.27
CA TYR A 85 -11.09 1.72 6.30
C TYR A 85 -10.58 2.07 4.90
N TYR A 86 -10.43 1.05 4.06
CA TYR A 86 -10.07 1.18 2.65
C TYR A 86 -11.19 0.67 1.74
N THR A 87 -11.38 1.33 0.60
CA THR A 87 -12.34 0.89 -0.44
C THR A 87 -11.70 -0.04 -1.47
N HIS A 88 -10.39 0.15 -1.70
CA HIS A 88 -9.62 -0.61 -2.66
C HIS A 88 -8.31 -1.06 -2.02
N LEU A 89 -7.87 -2.27 -2.35
CA LEU A 89 -6.53 -2.77 -2.09
C LEU A 89 -5.91 -3.16 -3.42
N LEU A 90 -4.76 -2.56 -3.72
CA LEU A 90 -4.00 -2.82 -4.95
C LEU A 90 -2.66 -3.44 -4.57
N THR A 91 -2.37 -4.64 -5.08
CA THR A 91 -1.11 -5.34 -4.82
C THR A 91 -0.27 -5.46 -6.09
N GLY A 92 1.06 -5.48 -5.92
CA GLY A 92 2.01 -5.54 -7.03
C GLY A 92 3.18 -6.45 -6.73
N TYR A 93 4.39 -6.04 -7.15
CA TYR A 93 5.61 -6.83 -6.92
C TYR A 93 5.82 -7.15 -5.43
N ILE A 94 5.95 -8.44 -5.12
CA ILE A 94 6.23 -8.97 -3.78
C ILE A 94 7.62 -9.62 -3.81
N GLY A 95 8.54 -9.11 -2.98
CA GLY A 95 9.94 -9.55 -2.95
C GLY A 95 10.23 -10.70 -1.97
N SER A 96 9.25 -11.18 -1.21
CA SER A 96 9.46 -12.22 -0.19
C SER A 96 8.23 -13.13 0.00
N VAL A 97 8.47 -14.40 0.31
CA VAL A 97 7.40 -15.37 0.59
C VAL A 97 6.64 -15.02 1.86
N SER A 98 7.34 -14.66 2.94
CA SER A 98 6.69 -14.25 4.19
C SER A 98 5.83 -13.00 4.02
N PHE A 99 6.19 -12.12 3.11
CA PHE A 99 5.39 -10.94 2.77
C PHE A 99 4.08 -11.36 2.08
N LEU A 100 4.11 -12.36 1.19
CA LEU A 100 2.90 -12.86 0.53
C LEU A 100 1.91 -13.46 1.53
N ASP A 101 2.39 -14.24 2.51
CA ASP A 101 1.54 -14.81 3.55
C ASP A 101 0.86 -13.72 4.38
N THR A 102 1.61 -12.68 4.78
CA THR A 102 1.05 -11.55 5.51
C THR A 102 0.08 -10.71 4.67
N ILE A 103 0.24 -10.63 3.34
CA ILE A 103 -0.75 -9.97 2.47
C ILE A 103 -2.11 -10.65 2.58
N LEU A 104 -2.16 -11.98 2.64
CA LEU A 104 -3.44 -12.70 2.81
C LEU A 104 -4.10 -12.36 4.15
N GLU A 105 -3.32 -12.22 5.22
CA GLU A 105 -3.81 -11.79 6.52
C GLU A 105 -4.32 -10.34 6.48
N ALA A 106 -3.59 -9.44 5.84
CA ALA A 106 -4.00 -8.05 5.66
C ALA A 106 -5.31 -7.95 4.84
N VAL A 107 -5.46 -8.74 3.78
CA VAL A 107 -6.71 -8.80 2.99
C VAL A 107 -7.89 -9.24 3.87
N ARG A 108 -7.72 -10.29 4.68
CA ARG A 108 -8.78 -10.76 5.59
C ARG A 108 -9.15 -9.68 6.61
N LYS A 109 -8.15 -9.00 7.17
CA LYS A 109 -8.34 -7.90 8.11
C LYS A 109 -9.11 -6.74 7.48
N LEU A 110 -8.67 -6.26 6.32
CA LEU A 110 -9.34 -5.17 5.59
C LEU A 110 -10.78 -5.54 5.21
N ARG A 111 -11.04 -6.79 4.78
CA ARG A 111 -12.39 -7.28 4.48
C ARG A 111 -13.28 -7.38 5.72
N SER A 112 -12.70 -7.62 6.90
CA SER A 112 -13.47 -7.60 8.15
C SER A 112 -13.98 -6.20 8.51
N VAL A 113 -13.27 -5.16 8.07
CA VAL A 113 -13.65 -3.74 8.23
C VAL A 113 -14.57 -3.27 7.10
N ASN A 114 -14.26 -3.63 5.85
CA ASN A 114 -15.07 -3.32 4.68
C ASN A 114 -15.30 -4.58 3.82
N PRO A 115 -16.44 -5.28 3.96
CA PRO A 115 -16.76 -6.47 3.16
C PRO A 115 -16.81 -6.21 1.65
N ASN A 116 -17.06 -4.96 1.24
CA ASN A 116 -17.13 -4.52 -0.16
C ASN A 116 -15.76 -4.12 -0.73
N LEU A 117 -14.65 -4.37 -0.01
CA LEU A 117 -13.29 -4.09 -0.49
C LEU A 117 -13.05 -4.68 -1.88
N ILE A 118 -12.69 -3.82 -2.82
CA ILE A 118 -12.25 -4.20 -4.16
C ILE A 118 -10.77 -4.55 -4.10
N TYR A 119 -10.41 -5.75 -4.56
CA TYR A 119 -9.02 -6.24 -4.55
C TYR A 119 -8.51 -6.38 -5.98
N GLY A 120 -7.34 -5.81 -6.26
CA GLY A 120 -6.67 -5.79 -7.56
C GLY A 120 -5.18 -6.04 -7.50
#